data_AF-A0A1F8S0R6-F1
#
_entry.id   AF-A0A1F8S0R6-F1
#
_cell.length_a   1.000
_cell.length_b   1.000
_cell.length_c   1.000
_cell.angle_alpha   90.00
_cell.angle_beta   90.00
_cell.angle_gamma   90.00
#
_symmetry.space_group_name_H-M   'P 1'
#
loop_
_entity.id
_entity.type
_entity.pdbx_description
1 polymer ?
#
loop_
_entity_poly.entity_id
_entity_poly.type
_entity_poly.pdbx_seq_one_letter_code
_entity_poly.pdbx_strand_id
1 'polypeptide(L)'
;MPEREFELRLASVLREDAERAVRPFDAVVLAVEARRAPRPDRLTRSILRTLAYAALAAALIAGAVIVAGTRPNDPPVPTPTVRVPVLLGADGRLLGASTWAADADLTAELGVAGRIHLVIGYGGATASVRGVDGGLLLASDVDGGPEPGQLRFTLLNDSAGCAADDVGTYLATRAQDGLRIELEVIDDACAARSSALARTWHRSLMLDSAGGTGLLDPFAPAIRVTVPAAEWSTAVFDEGLALGSDNLGIDLLVMKDPQGVTEPCAEQGGAPVDIGRGSGAFAAYLDGLPGVDVATEPAVVATYPGLRLTATSTRDPDCPATRSMVAWRTSSGQSIHLLSGSLTGEDLLLLIDGPGGTFLIGIPEEPSILDSLEFVTELTGSTGPAP
;
A
#
# COMPACT_ATOMS: atom_id res chain seq x y z
N MET A 1 -23.59 -3.53 -34.64
CA MET A 1 -24.36 -3.72 -33.40
C MET A 1 -24.94 -2.36 -33.05
N PRO A 2 -26.26 -2.19 -32.95
CA PRO A 2 -26.85 -0.91 -32.59
C PRO A 2 -26.41 -0.49 -31.17
N GLU A 3 -26.08 0.78 -30.99
CA GLU A 3 -25.55 1.39 -29.75
C GLU A 3 -26.34 1.01 -28.49
N ARG A 4 -27.66 0.92 -28.62
CA ARG A 4 -28.58 0.51 -27.56
C ARG A 4 -28.37 -0.93 -27.06
N GLU A 5 -27.96 -1.87 -27.92
CA GLU A 5 -27.65 -3.25 -27.51
C GLU A 5 -26.31 -3.33 -26.76
N PHE A 6 -25.36 -2.47 -27.12
CA PHE A 6 -24.07 -2.38 -26.42
C PHE A 6 -24.25 -1.83 -25.01
N GLU A 7 -24.99 -0.73 -24.85
CA GLU A 7 -25.25 -0.15 -23.53
C GLU A 7 -26.03 -1.10 -22.60
N LEU A 8 -27.02 -1.83 -23.13
CA LEU A 8 -27.76 -2.81 -22.34
C LEU A 8 -26.89 -3.99 -21.90
N ARG A 9 -25.97 -4.46 -22.77
CA ARG A 9 -25.00 -5.50 -22.40
C ARG A 9 -24.00 -4.99 -21.37
N LEU A 10 -23.49 -3.78 -21.53
CA LEU A 10 -22.54 -3.18 -20.59
C LEU A 10 -23.20 -2.99 -19.22
N ALA A 11 -24.43 -2.45 -19.17
CA ALA A 11 -25.18 -2.30 -17.93
C ALA A 11 -25.50 -3.65 -17.26
N SER A 12 -25.78 -4.70 -18.04
CA SER A 12 -26.00 -6.06 -17.52
C SER A 12 -24.73 -6.63 -16.91
N VAL A 13 -23.58 -6.49 -17.57
CA VAL A 13 -22.29 -7.00 -17.07
C VAL A 13 -21.87 -6.26 -15.80
N LEU A 14 -21.97 -4.93 -15.81
CA LEU A 14 -21.65 -4.11 -14.63
C LEU A 14 -22.54 -4.42 -13.43
N ARG A 15 -23.83 -4.71 -13.67
CA ARG A 15 -24.77 -5.10 -12.61
C ARG A 15 -24.45 -6.48 -12.06
N GLU A 16 -24.12 -7.43 -12.94
CA GLU A 16 -23.73 -8.79 -12.54
C GLU A 16 -22.41 -8.77 -11.75
N ASP A 17 -21.43 -7.95 -12.15
CA ASP A 17 -20.17 -7.78 -11.42
C ASP A 17 -20.37 -7.06 -10.09
N ALA A 18 -21.25 -6.06 -10.01
CA ALA A 18 -21.62 -5.42 -8.75
C ALA A 18 -22.34 -6.40 -7.79
N GLU A 19 -23.24 -7.24 -8.30
CA GLU A 19 -23.90 -8.28 -7.50
C GLU A 19 -22.95 -9.41 -7.07
N ARG A 20 -21.92 -9.72 -7.86
CA ARG A 20 -20.82 -10.60 -7.44
C ARG A 20 -19.94 -9.95 -6.37
N ALA A 21 -19.64 -8.66 -6.51
CA ALA A 21 -18.86 -7.87 -5.55
C ALA A 21 -19.46 -7.79 -4.14
N VAL A 22 -20.79 -7.89 -4.04
CA VAL A 22 -21.53 -7.83 -2.77
C VAL A 22 -21.54 -9.17 -2.01
N ARG A 23 -21.21 -10.30 -2.65
CA ARG A 23 -21.14 -11.60 -1.95
C ARG A 23 -19.76 -11.81 -1.35
N PRO A 24 -19.65 -12.41 -0.13
CA PRO A 24 -18.35 -12.74 0.45
C PRO A 24 -17.64 -13.73 -0.49
N PHE A 25 -16.63 -13.24 -1.18
CA PHE A 25 -15.82 -14.01 -2.10
C PHE A 25 -14.93 -14.98 -1.35
N ASP A 26 -14.93 -16.23 -1.80
CA ASP A 26 -13.85 -17.18 -1.50
C ASP A 26 -12.74 -16.92 -2.54
N ALA A 27 -11.90 -15.90 -2.28
CA ALA A 27 -10.80 -15.49 -3.17
C ALA A 27 -9.89 -16.66 -3.58
N VAL A 28 -9.87 -17.72 -2.77
CA VAL A 28 -9.16 -18.98 -3.03
C VAL A 28 -9.71 -19.73 -4.25
N VAL A 29 -11.03 -19.73 -4.47
CA VAL A 29 -11.67 -20.45 -5.60
C VAL A 29 -11.31 -19.78 -6.93
N LEU A 30 -11.37 -18.45 -6.99
CA LEU A 30 -10.98 -17.69 -8.19
C LEU A 30 -9.48 -17.79 -8.48
N ALA A 31 -8.62 -17.78 -7.46
CA ALA A 31 -7.18 -17.99 -7.66
C ALA A 31 -6.87 -19.40 -8.21
N VAL A 32 -7.62 -20.42 -7.77
CA VAL A 32 -7.50 -21.79 -8.26
C VAL A 32 -8.05 -21.95 -9.69
N GLU A 33 -9.16 -21.30 -10.03
CA GLU A 33 -9.71 -21.31 -11.39
C GLU A 33 -8.85 -20.50 -12.38
N ALA A 34 -8.34 -19.33 -11.97
CA ALA A 34 -7.43 -18.53 -12.78
C ALA A 34 -6.10 -19.26 -13.07
N ARG A 35 -5.60 -20.08 -12.14
CA ARG A 35 -4.45 -20.98 -12.37
C ARG A 35 -4.76 -22.10 -13.36
N ARG A 36 -6.03 -22.52 -13.49
CA ARG A 36 -6.46 -23.62 -14.37
C ARG A 36 -6.87 -23.14 -15.76
N ALA A 37 -7.13 -21.85 -15.96
CA ALA A 37 -7.47 -21.32 -17.26
C ALA A 37 -6.28 -21.43 -18.24
N PRO A 38 -6.50 -21.89 -19.48
CA PRO A 38 -5.46 -21.90 -20.51
C PRO A 38 -4.99 -20.48 -20.77
N ARG A 39 -3.68 -20.24 -20.66
CA ARG A 39 -3.07 -18.93 -20.92
C ARG A 39 -3.39 -18.49 -22.36
N PRO A 40 -3.97 -17.31 -22.57
CA PRO A 40 -4.23 -16.82 -23.93
C PRO A 40 -2.92 -16.55 -24.67
N ASP A 41 -2.88 -16.93 -25.94
CA ASP A 41 -1.72 -16.76 -26.82
C ASP A 41 -1.27 -15.30 -26.91
N ARG A 42 0.06 -15.08 -27.00
CA ARG A 42 0.70 -13.74 -27.01
C ARG A 42 0.13 -12.77 -28.04
N LEU A 43 -0.47 -13.26 -29.12
CA LEU A 43 -1.02 -12.47 -30.21
C LEU A 43 -2.35 -11.76 -29.87
N THR A 44 -3.14 -12.28 -28.93
CA THR A 44 -4.44 -11.68 -28.59
C THR A 44 -4.31 -10.48 -27.64
N ARG A 45 -3.20 -10.38 -26.89
CA ARG A 45 -2.90 -9.26 -25.98
C ARG A 45 -2.53 -7.96 -26.70
N SER A 46 -1.92 -8.02 -27.88
CA SER A 46 -1.48 -6.79 -28.57
C SER A 46 -2.65 -6.02 -29.18
N ILE A 47 -3.68 -6.73 -29.68
CA ILE A 47 -4.84 -6.12 -30.35
C ILE A 47 -5.81 -5.46 -29.35
N LEU A 48 -5.97 -6.05 -28.16
CA LEU A 48 -6.79 -5.47 -27.09
C LEU A 48 -6.15 -4.22 -26.47
N ARG A 49 -4.81 -4.15 -26.42
CA ARG A 49 -4.07 -2.98 -25.91
C ARG A 49 -4.28 -1.75 -26.80
N THR A 50 -4.26 -1.88 -28.12
CA THR A 50 -4.37 -0.73 -29.04
C THR A 50 -5.74 -0.05 -29.01
N LEU A 51 -6.82 -0.80 -28.73
CA LEU A 51 -8.18 -0.24 -28.66
C LEU A 51 -8.44 0.54 -27.37
N ALA A 52 -7.76 0.20 -26.26
CA ALA A 52 -7.90 0.90 -24.99
C ALA A 52 -7.22 2.28 -24.99
N TYR A 53 -6.06 2.43 -25.65
CA TYR A 53 -5.34 3.72 -25.73
C TYR A 53 -6.08 4.79 -26.54
N ALA A 54 -6.88 4.40 -27.55
CA ALA A 54 -7.62 5.35 -28.38
C ALA A 54 -8.79 6.02 -27.62
N ALA A 55 -9.36 5.35 -26.61
CA ALA A 55 -10.43 5.91 -25.79
C ALA A 55 -9.91 6.85 -24.69
N LEU A 56 -8.71 6.58 -24.13
CA LEU A 56 -8.14 7.38 -23.05
C LEU A 56 -7.58 8.74 -23.51
N ALA A 57 -7.06 8.80 -24.74
CA ALA A 57 -6.49 10.04 -25.29
C ALA A 57 -7.55 11.14 -25.54
N ALA A 58 -8.82 10.78 -25.69
CA ALA A 58 -9.90 11.75 -25.89
C ALA A 58 -10.33 12.47 -24.59
N ALA A 59 -9.99 11.93 -23.41
CA ALA A 59 -10.43 12.48 -22.11
C ALA A 59 -9.46 13.50 -21.49
N LEU A 60 -8.20 13.55 -21.92
CA LEU A 60 -7.14 14.35 -21.25
C LEU A 60 -7.01 15.81 -21.74
N ILE A 61 -7.79 16.26 -22.72
CA ILE A 61 -7.67 17.61 -23.31
C ILE A 61 -8.48 18.69 -22.54
N ALA A 62 -9.25 18.33 -21.50
CA ALA A 62 -10.27 19.22 -20.93
C ALA A 62 -9.99 19.87 -19.56
N GLY A 63 -8.79 19.82 -18.97
CA GLY A 63 -8.62 20.35 -17.61
C GLY A 63 -7.24 20.81 -17.21
N ALA A 64 -6.84 22.02 -17.62
CA ALA A 64 -5.69 22.71 -17.05
C ALA A 64 -5.97 24.22 -16.88
N VAL A 65 -6.21 24.67 -15.64
CA VAL A 65 -6.08 26.08 -15.23
C VAL A 65 -5.46 26.19 -13.83
N ILE A 66 -4.17 26.56 -13.83
CA ILE A 66 -3.38 27.47 -12.98
C ILE A 66 -3.80 27.76 -11.52
N VAL A 67 -2.86 27.53 -10.58
CA VAL A 67 -2.57 28.46 -9.46
C VAL A 67 -1.06 28.60 -9.30
N ALA A 68 -0.56 29.83 -9.31
CA ALA A 68 0.84 30.18 -9.08
C ALA A 68 0.98 31.22 -7.95
N GLY A 69 1.95 30.99 -7.07
CA GLY A 69 2.77 32.02 -6.43
C GLY A 69 2.57 32.27 -4.94
N THR A 70 3.62 32.02 -4.13
CA THR A 70 4.19 32.97 -3.14
C THR A 70 5.61 32.54 -2.72
N ARG A 71 6.43 33.52 -2.32
CA ARG A 71 7.87 33.42 -2.00
C ARG A 71 8.11 33.09 -0.52
N PRO A 72 9.26 32.49 -0.15
CA PRO A 72 9.60 32.17 1.24
C PRO A 72 10.45 33.28 1.90
N ASN A 73 10.17 33.57 3.19
CA ASN A 73 11.15 33.62 4.29
C ASN A 73 10.59 34.38 5.49
N ASP A 74 9.95 33.66 6.40
CA ASP A 74 9.87 34.00 7.82
C ASP A 74 9.99 32.70 8.65
N PRO A 75 10.67 32.72 9.81
CA PRO A 75 10.79 31.57 10.68
C PRO A 75 9.41 31.18 11.27
N PRO A 76 9.10 29.87 11.40
CA PRO A 76 7.76 29.42 11.74
C PRO A 76 7.38 29.79 13.18
N VAL A 77 6.41 30.70 13.30
CA VAL A 77 5.53 30.78 14.46
C VAL A 77 4.65 29.52 14.44
N PRO A 78 4.41 28.81 15.55
CA PRO A 78 3.50 27.67 15.55
C PRO A 78 2.10 28.12 15.17
N THR A 79 1.74 27.92 13.90
CA THR A 79 0.41 28.25 13.37
C THR A 79 -0.60 27.30 14.02
N PRO A 80 -1.74 27.79 14.54
CA PRO A 80 -2.84 26.92 14.92
C PRO A 80 -3.17 26.02 13.72
N THR A 81 -3.27 24.72 13.95
CA THR A 81 -3.61 23.75 12.90
C THR A 81 -5.00 24.11 12.37
N VAL A 82 -5.07 24.76 11.22
CA VAL A 82 -6.34 25.08 10.57
C VAL A 82 -6.93 23.76 10.11
N ARG A 83 -7.97 23.30 10.82
CA ARG A 83 -8.78 22.14 10.45
C ARG A 83 -9.55 22.50 9.18
N VAL A 84 -9.19 21.90 8.06
CA VAL A 84 -9.95 22.04 6.82
C VAL A 84 -11.00 20.92 6.82
N PRO A 85 -12.29 21.22 6.57
CA PRO A 85 -13.28 20.17 6.37
C PRO A 85 -12.78 19.18 5.32
N VAL A 86 -13.03 17.89 5.51
CA VAL A 86 -12.65 16.88 4.52
C VAL A 86 -13.23 17.27 3.16
N LEU A 87 -12.46 17.04 2.09
CA LEU A 87 -12.98 17.03 0.71
C LEU A 87 -13.99 15.89 0.59
N LEU A 88 -15.18 16.13 1.13
CA LEU A 88 -16.35 15.34 0.86
C LEU A 88 -16.81 15.71 -0.56
N GLY A 89 -17.31 14.72 -1.29
CA GLY A 89 -18.05 14.96 -2.51
C GLY A 89 -19.25 15.87 -2.22
N ALA A 90 -19.87 16.39 -3.29
CA ALA A 90 -21.09 17.18 -3.14
C ALA A 90 -22.23 16.41 -2.43
N ASP A 91 -22.12 15.09 -2.38
CA ASP A 91 -22.99 14.14 -1.68
C ASP A 91 -22.56 13.82 -0.23
N GLY A 92 -21.51 14.47 0.28
CA GLY A 92 -21.03 14.27 1.64
C GLY A 92 -20.18 13.01 1.83
N ARG A 93 -19.72 12.35 0.76
CA ARG A 93 -18.90 11.11 0.84
C ARG A 93 -17.41 11.36 0.72
N LEU A 94 -16.59 10.48 1.29
CA LEU A 94 -15.15 10.48 1.07
C LEU A 94 -14.85 10.23 -0.42
N LEU A 95 -14.12 11.13 -1.06
CA LEU A 95 -13.82 10.99 -2.48
C LEU A 95 -12.73 9.93 -2.74
N GLY A 96 -13.06 8.99 -3.63
CA GLY A 96 -12.13 7.99 -4.17
C GLY A 96 -11.94 6.74 -3.29
N ALA A 97 -11.42 5.68 -3.90
CA ALA A 97 -10.92 4.54 -3.14
C ALA A 97 -9.66 4.97 -2.37
N SER A 98 -9.63 4.71 -1.08
CA SER A 98 -8.49 5.08 -0.23
C SER A 98 -8.31 4.11 0.92
N THR A 99 -7.07 3.94 1.34
CA THR A 99 -6.71 3.14 2.50
C THR A 99 -6.05 4.02 3.53
N TRP A 100 -6.42 3.82 4.78
CA TRP A 100 -5.85 4.52 5.90
C TRP A 100 -5.46 3.54 6.97
N ALA A 101 -4.39 3.81 7.71
CA ALA A 101 -3.89 2.97 8.78
C ALA A 101 -3.88 3.74 10.10
N ALA A 102 -4.13 3.02 11.19
CA ALA A 102 -3.99 3.53 12.54
C ALA A 102 -3.56 2.38 13.46
N ASP A 103 -2.87 2.72 14.54
CA ASP A 103 -2.58 1.74 15.59
C ASP A 103 -3.77 1.69 16.57
N ALA A 104 -4.19 0.49 16.93
CA ALA A 104 -5.27 0.21 17.87
C ALA A 104 -4.75 -0.49 19.11
N ASP A 105 -5.16 0.00 20.27
CA ASP A 105 -5.05 -0.76 21.51
C ASP A 105 -5.95 -2.00 21.44
N LEU A 106 -5.59 -3.04 22.17
CA LEU A 106 -6.44 -4.21 22.33
C LEU A 106 -7.75 -3.77 22.99
N THR A 107 -8.81 -3.69 22.19
CA THR A 107 -10.17 -3.51 22.69
C THR A 107 -10.80 -4.89 22.86
N ALA A 108 -11.56 -5.07 23.95
CA ALA A 108 -12.25 -6.34 24.20
C ALA A 108 -13.23 -6.67 23.07
N GLU A 109 -13.71 -5.62 22.39
CA GLU A 109 -14.74 -5.65 21.36
C GLU A 109 -14.18 -6.08 19.99
N LEU A 110 -13.03 -5.55 19.56
CA LEU A 110 -12.45 -5.90 18.26
C LEU A 110 -11.62 -7.19 18.32
N GLY A 111 -11.16 -7.58 19.50
CA GLY A 111 -10.34 -8.78 19.69
C GLY A 111 -8.97 -8.73 19.00
N VAL A 112 -8.57 -7.55 18.50
CA VAL A 112 -7.28 -7.32 17.83
C VAL A 112 -6.54 -6.16 18.49
N ALA A 113 -5.22 -6.26 18.50
CA ALA A 113 -4.32 -5.17 18.89
C ALA A 113 -3.34 -4.89 17.75
N GLY A 114 -2.80 -3.68 17.70
CA GLY A 114 -1.83 -3.27 16.69
C GLY A 114 -2.49 -2.56 15.51
N ARG A 115 -1.87 -2.66 14.34
CA ARG A 115 -2.28 -1.88 13.17
C ARG A 115 -3.59 -2.40 12.57
N ILE A 116 -4.52 -1.47 12.33
CA ILE A 116 -5.76 -1.70 11.59
C ILE A 116 -5.84 -0.75 10.40
N HIS A 117 -6.63 -1.13 9.40
CA HIS A 117 -6.81 -0.37 8.17
C HIS A 117 -8.27 -0.02 7.95
N LEU A 118 -8.55 1.26 7.69
CA LEU A 118 -9.81 1.75 7.15
C LEU A 118 -9.71 1.79 5.64
N VAL A 119 -10.45 0.90 4.98
CA VAL A 119 -10.54 0.81 3.53
C VAL A 119 -11.85 1.44 3.08
N ILE A 120 -11.76 2.52 2.32
CA ILE A 120 -12.89 3.20 1.68
C ILE A 120 -13.01 2.71 0.24
N GLY A 121 -14.16 2.15 -0.10
CA GLY A 121 -14.44 1.64 -1.44
C GLY A 121 -14.55 2.75 -2.50
N TYR A 122 -14.56 2.34 -3.78
CA TYR A 122 -14.76 3.27 -4.88
C TYR A 122 -16.04 4.10 -4.72
N GLY A 123 -15.93 5.42 -4.88
CA GLY A 123 -17.04 6.35 -4.69
C GLY A 123 -17.40 6.65 -3.24
N GLY A 124 -16.66 6.10 -2.26
CA GLY A 124 -16.83 6.44 -0.85
C GLY A 124 -18.12 5.96 -0.21
N ALA A 125 -18.88 5.08 -0.88
CA ALA A 125 -20.17 4.58 -0.42
C ALA A 125 -20.05 3.40 0.54
N THR A 126 -18.88 2.76 0.62
CA THR A 126 -18.62 1.64 1.53
C THR A 126 -17.30 1.86 2.26
N ALA A 127 -17.24 1.34 3.48
CA ALA A 127 -16.03 1.30 4.28
C ALA A 127 -15.89 -0.07 4.94
N SER A 128 -14.65 -0.50 5.16
CA SER A 128 -14.35 -1.63 6.01
C SER A 128 -13.15 -1.34 6.91
N VAL A 129 -13.21 -1.87 8.13
CA VAL A 129 -12.05 -1.92 9.03
C VAL A 129 -11.47 -3.31 8.94
N ARG A 130 -10.16 -3.40 8.73
CA ARG A 130 -9.42 -4.66 8.57
C ARG A 130 -8.24 -4.74 9.54
N GLY A 131 -7.89 -5.96 9.93
CA GLY A 131 -6.63 -6.23 10.62
C GLY A 131 -5.44 -6.23 9.65
N VAL A 132 -4.23 -6.26 10.20
CA VAL A 132 -2.97 -6.35 9.43
C VAL A 132 -2.88 -7.60 8.55
N ASP A 133 -3.56 -8.68 8.94
CA ASP A 133 -3.68 -9.93 8.17
C ASP A 133 -4.72 -9.85 7.03
N GLY A 134 -5.36 -8.69 6.86
CA GLY A 134 -6.42 -8.47 5.89
C GLY A 134 -7.80 -8.96 6.35
N GLY A 135 -7.91 -9.54 7.56
CA GLY A 135 -9.14 -10.02 8.16
C GLY A 135 -10.16 -8.89 8.32
N LEU A 136 -11.39 -9.12 7.87
CA LEU A 136 -12.47 -8.15 7.98
C LEU A 136 -12.96 -8.06 9.44
N LEU A 137 -12.88 -6.87 10.02
CA LEU A 137 -13.34 -6.59 11.39
C LEU A 137 -14.73 -5.95 11.41
N LEU A 138 -14.92 -4.93 10.58
CA LEU A 138 -16.19 -4.20 10.42
C LEU A 138 -16.43 -3.87 8.95
N ALA A 139 -17.69 -3.84 8.53
CA ALA A 139 -18.08 -3.42 7.19
C ALA A 139 -19.32 -2.52 7.27
N SER A 140 -19.30 -1.39 6.56
CA SER A 140 -20.38 -0.40 6.63
C SER A 140 -20.66 0.23 5.28
N ASP A 141 -21.92 0.59 5.06
CA ASP A 141 -22.29 1.63 4.11
C ASP A 141 -21.93 3.00 4.69
N VAL A 142 -21.59 3.95 3.81
CA VAL A 142 -21.16 5.30 4.16
C VAL A 142 -21.96 6.34 3.40
N ASP A 143 -22.58 7.24 4.16
CA ASP A 143 -23.30 8.40 3.66
C ASP A 143 -22.83 9.69 4.33
N GLY A 144 -23.12 10.84 3.70
CA GLY A 144 -23.00 12.13 4.35
C GLY A 144 -24.02 12.28 5.49
N GLY A 145 -23.58 12.87 6.60
CA GLY A 145 -24.46 13.26 7.71
C GLY A 145 -25.26 14.55 7.41
N PRO A 146 -26.13 14.97 8.34
CA PRO A 146 -26.96 16.17 8.17
C PRO A 146 -26.16 17.48 8.15
N GLU A 147 -24.96 17.50 8.74
CA GLU A 147 -24.08 18.66 8.76
C GLU A 147 -22.82 18.45 7.91
N PRO A 148 -22.22 19.53 7.36
CA PRO A 148 -20.97 19.43 6.61
C PRO A 148 -19.85 18.80 7.44
N GLY A 149 -19.14 17.84 6.85
CA GLY A 149 -18.05 17.12 7.52
C GLY A 149 -18.51 15.91 8.32
N GLN A 150 -19.82 15.69 8.50
CA GLN A 150 -20.31 14.49 9.16
C GLN A 150 -20.38 13.30 8.19
N LEU A 151 -20.00 12.13 8.67
CA LEU A 151 -20.13 10.84 8.02
C LEU A 151 -21.05 9.94 8.84
N ARG A 152 -21.92 9.20 8.16
CA ARG A 152 -22.79 8.19 8.76
C ARG A 152 -22.36 6.82 8.27
N PHE A 153 -22.04 5.93 9.22
CA PHE A 153 -21.67 4.54 8.98
C PHE A 153 -22.79 3.62 9.43
N THR A 154 -23.35 2.84 8.51
CA THR A 154 -24.38 1.83 8.81
C THR A 154 -23.75 0.45 8.68
N LEU A 155 -23.77 -0.35 9.75
CA LEU A 155 -23.17 -1.70 9.71
C LEU A 155 -23.93 -2.62 8.76
N LEU A 156 -23.18 -3.32 7.90
CA LEU A 156 -23.75 -4.25 6.92
C LEU A 156 -24.12 -5.61 7.52
N ASN A 157 -23.42 -6.05 8.56
CA ASN A 157 -23.59 -7.36 9.17
C ASN A 157 -23.32 -7.29 10.68
N ASP A 158 -23.88 -8.24 11.43
CA ASP A 158 -23.53 -8.46 12.83
C ASP A 158 -22.02 -8.70 12.95
N SER A 159 -21.32 -7.87 13.72
CA SER A 159 -19.86 -7.93 13.86
C SER A 159 -19.40 -7.26 15.14
N ALA A 160 -18.36 -7.82 15.78
CA ALA A 160 -17.75 -7.28 17.00
C ALA A 160 -18.75 -6.92 18.13
N GLY A 161 -19.84 -7.68 18.25
CA GLY A 161 -20.89 -7.44 19.26
C GLY A 161 -21.92 -6.36 18.88
N CYS A 162 -21.87 -5.84 17.66
CA CYS A 162 -22.83 -4.88 17.12
C CYS A 162 -23.76 -5.55 16.11
N ALA A 163 -24.98 -5.01 16.00
CA ALA A 163 -26.00 -5.54 15.08
C ALA A 163 -25.86 -4.92 13.69
N ALA A 164 -26.28 -5.67 12.67
CA ALA A 164 -26.53 -5.13 11.35
C ALA A 164 -27.52 -3.94 11.45
N ASP A 165 -27.38 -2.98 10.54
CA ASP A 165 -28.14 -1.73 10.48
C ASP A 165 -27.92 -0.76 11.67
N ASP A 166 -27.08 -1.09 12.66
CA ASP A 166 -26.66 -0.12 13.65
C ASP A 166 -26.00 1.06 12.94
N VAL A 167 -26.29 2.28 13.39
CA VAL A 167 -25.82 3.53 12.77
C VAL A 167 -24.88 4.26 13.72
N GLY A 168 -23.75 4.73 13.19
CA GLY A 168 -22.81 5.61 13.88
C GLY A 168 -22.59 6.88 13.07
N THR A 169 -22.53 8.03 13.74
CA THR A 169 -22.28 9.34 13.13
C THR A 169 -20.98 9.90 13.66
N TYR A 170 -20.14 10.39 12.75
CA TYR A 170 -18.79 10.84 13.03
C TYR A 170 -18.53 12.20 12.38
N LEU A 171 -17.85 13.09 13.09
CA LEU A 171 -17.25 14.26 12.47
C LEU A 171 -15.92 13.85 11.83
N ALA A 172 -15.78 14.10 10.54
CA ALA A 172 -14.57 13.83 9.79
C ALA A 172 -13.80 15.13 9.53
N THR A 173 -12.55 15.20 9.99
CA THR A 173 -11.63 16.31 9.74
C THR A 173 -10.42 15.83 8.96
N ARG A 174 -10.01 16.55 7.91
CA ARG A 174 -8.79 16.23 7.16
C ARG A 174 -7.69 17.21 7.51
N ALA A 175 -6.49 16.69 7.75
CA ALA A 175 -5.32 17.56 7.85
C ALA A 175 -5.03 18.24 6.51
N GLN A 176 -4.42 19.44 6.55
CA GLN A 176 -4.10 20.22 5.36
C GLN A 176 -3.13 19.50 4.41
N ASP A 177 -2.25 18.67 4.96
CA ASP A 177 -1.33 17.81 4.21
C ASP A 177 -2.06 16.68 3.43
N GLY A 178 -3.34 16.43 3.74
CA GLY A 178 -4.15 15.38 3.15
C GLY A 178 -3.75 13.96 3.55
N LEU A 179 -2.78 13.81 4.46
CA LEU A 179 -2.21 12.53 4.91
C LEU A 179 -2.84 11.99 6.17
N ARG A 180 -3.67 12.80 6.84
CA ARG A 180 -4.41 12.39 8.04
C ARG A 180 -5.89 12.72 7.92
N ILE A 181 -6.71 11.81 8.41
CA ILE A 181 -8.13 12.02 8.68
C ILE A 181 -8.40 11.68 10.14
N GLU A 182 -9.06 12.59 10.84
CA GLU A 182 -9.53 12.41 12.21
C GLU A 182 -11.03 12.13 12.13
N LEU A 183 -11.46 11.00 12.69
CA LEU A 183 -12.87 10.72 12.89
C LEU A 183 -13.16 10.88 14.38
N GLU A 184 -14.08 11.77 14.71
CA GLU A 184 -14.55 12.00 16.07
C GLU A 184 -15.99 11.50 16.18
N VAL A 185 -16.28 10.70 17.20
CA VAL A 185 -17.63 10.17 17.40
C VAL A 185 -18.58 11.30 17.80
N ILE A 186 -19.71 11.41 17.12
CA ILE A 186 -20.83 12.28 17.52
C ILE A 186 -21.85 11.45 18.28
N ASP A 187 -22.28 10.34 17.68
CA ASP A 187 -23.22 9.38 18.27
C ASP A 187 -22.98 8.00 17.66
N ASP A 188 -22.80 6.98 18.51
CA ASP A 188 -22.63 5.60 18.06
C ASP A 188 -22.96 4.63 19.20
N ALA A 189 -24.06 3.89 19.06
CA ALA A 189 -24.46 2.89 20.04
C ALA A 189 -23.57 1.62 20.04
N CYS A 190 -22.83 1.39 18.97
CA CYS A 190 -21.92 0.27 18.81
C CYS A 190 -20.52 0.65 19.34
N ALA A 191 -20.23 0.23 20.57
CA ALA A 191 -18.95 0.51 21.23
C ALA A 191 -17.75 0.04 20.39
N ALA A 192 -17.85 -1.16 19.78
CA ALA A 192 -16.79 -1.70 18.93
C ALA A 192 -16.46 -0.79 17.74
N ARG A 193 -17.48 -0.35 17.00
CA ARG A 193 -17.32 0.54 15.84
C ARG A 193 -16.81 1.92 16.26
N SER A 194 -17.35 2.49 17.34
CA SER A 194 -16.85 3.76 17.88
C SER A 194 -15.37 3.66 18.24
N SER A 195 -14.95 2.59 18.92
CA SER A 195 -13.56 2.35 19.28
C SER A 195 -12.68 2.18 18.04
N ALA A 196 -13.17 1.49 17.00
CA ALA A 196 -12.44 1.26 15.76
C ALA A 196 -12.29 2.55 14.95
N LEU A 197 -13.37 3.30 14.74
CA LEU A 197 -13.40 4.42 13.82
C LEU A 197 -12.93 5.73 14.45
N ALA A 198 -13.25 6.01 15.72
CA ALA A 198 -12.99 7.30 16.36
C ALA A 198 -11.51 7.50 16.72
N ARG A 199 -10.70 7.83 15.71
CA ARG A 199 -9.25 8.01 15.83
C ARG A 199 -8.68 8.86 14.69
N THR A 200 -7.39 9.15 14.79
CA THR A 200 -6.60 9.64 13.67
C THR A 200 -6.13 8.48 12.81
N TRP A 201 -6.43 8.56 11.52
CA TRP A 201 -6.01 7.63 10.49
C TRP A 201 -5.01 8.29 9.55
N HIS A 202 -4.00 7.54 9.13
CA HIS A 202 -2.93 7.99 8.24
C HIS A 202 -3.06 7.35 6.87
N ARG A 203 -2.89 8.13 5.79
CA ARG A 203 -3.01 7.60 4.43
C ARG A 203 -2.00 6.48 4.20
N SER A 204 -2.49 5.33 3.75
CA SER A 204 -1.71 4.13 3.46
C SER A 204 -1.66 3.87 1.95
N LEU A 205 -0.55 3.31 1.48
CA LEU A 205 -0.36 2.86 0.09
C LEU A 205 -0.49 1.33 -0.03
N MET A 206 -1.09 0.67 0.96
CA MET A 206 -1.12 -0.79 1.05
C MET A 206 -2.15 -1.50 0.19
N LEU A 207 -3.07 -0.75 -0.42
CA LEU A 207 -4.00 -1.23 -1.45
C LEU A 207 -3.85 -0.35 -2.69
N ASP A 208 -4.64 -0.64 -3.72
CA ASP A 208 -4.67 0.13 -4.98
C ASP A 208 -4.69 1.64 -4.71
N SER A 209 -3.70 2.34 -5.25
CA SER A 209 -3.43 3.73 -4.94
C SER A 209 -3.13 4.52 -6.19
N ALA A 210 -3.58 5.77 -6.23
CA ALA A 210 -3.23 6.73 -7.29
C ALA A 210 -1.83 7.38 -7.09
N GLY A 211 -1.01 6.84 -6.18
CA GLY A 211 0.33 7.34 -5.85
C GLY A 211 0.31 8.54 -4.89
N GLY A 212 1.35 9.37 -4.93
CA GLY A 212 1.56 10.49 -3.99
C GLY A 212 2.17 10.05 -2.65
N THR A 213 2.05 10.90 -1.63
CA THR A 213 2.63 10.63 -0.31
C THR A 213 1.71 9.73 0.54
N GLY A 214 2.26 8.69 1.17
CA GLY A 214 1.52 7.81 2.08
C GLY A 214 2.44 6.87 2.85
N LEU A 215 1.84 5.99 3.65
CA LEU A 215 2.55 5.00 4.47
C LEU A 215 2.66 3.64 3.77
N LEU A 216 3.82 3.04 3.93
CA LEU A 216 4.13 1.63 3.79
C LEU A 216 4.14 1.02 5.19
N ASP A 217 3.11 0.25 5.50
CA ASP A 217 2.80 -0.09 6.89
C ASP A 217 2.61 -1.59 7.23
N PRO A 218 3.13 -2.59 6.47
CA PRO A 218 3.04 -3.99 6.88
C PRO A 218 4.02 -4.34 8.03
N PHE A 219 4.92 -3.42 8.36
CA PHE A 219 5.93 -3.57 9.39
C PHE A 219 5.92 -2.36 10.34
N ALA A 220 6.56 -2.52 11.49
CA ALA A 220 6.78 -1.46 12.47
C ALA A 220 8.30 -1.19 12.61
N PRO A 221 8.75 0.09 12.57
CA PRO A 221 7.99 1.31 12.22
C PRO A 221 7.46 1.30 10.78
N ALA A 222 6.40 2.04 10.50
CA ALA A 222 5.95 2.28 9.12
C ALA A 222 6.95 3.18 8.38
N ILE A 223 6.94 3.16 7.06
CA ILE A 223 7.75 4.06 6.22
C ILE A 223 6.83 4.98 5.44
N ARG A 224 6.95 6.29 5.64
CA ARG A 224 6.35 7.30 4.76
C ARG A 224 7.21 7.41 3.50
N VAL A 225 6.54 7.45 2.35
CA VAL A 225 7.16 7.61 1.04
C VAL A 225 6.28 8.46 0.14
N THR A 226 6.89 9.17 -0.80
CA THR A 226 6.21 9.83 -1.91
C THR A 226 6.52 9.08 -3.20
N VAL A 227 5.50 8.55 -3.84
CA VAL A 227 5.62 7.92 -5.17
C VAL A 227 4.94 8.79 -6.23
N PRO A 228 5.39 8.75 -7.51
CA PRO A 228 4.72 9.45 -8.59
C PRO A 228 3.22 9.14 -8.68
N ALA A 229 2.44 10.11 -9.17
CA ALA A 229 1.02 9.91 -9.41
C ALA A 229 0.82 8.91 -10.58
N ALA A 230 0.35 7.72 -10.26
CA ALA A 230 0.07 6.62 -11.20
C ALA A 230 -0.86 5.60 -10.52
N GLU A 231 -1.33 4.62 -11.27
CA GLU A 231 -2.00 3.47 -10.69
C GLU A 231 -0.95 2.52 -10.11
N TRP A 232 -1.01 2.31 -8.80
CA TRP A 232 -0.13 1.43 -8.07
C TRP A 232 -0.93 0.26 -7.51
N SER A 233 -0.36 -0.93 -7.63
CA SER A 233 -0.83 -2.15 -7.00
C SER A 233 0.16 -2.58 -5.92
N THR A 234 -0.36 -3.17 -4.84
CA THR A 234 0.47 -3.59 -3.71
C THR A 234 0.35 -5.09 -3.50
N ALA A 235 1.49 -5.76 -3.39
CA ALA A 235 1.60 -7.14 -2.94
C ALA A 235 2.27 -7.13 -1.57
N VAL A 236 1.49 -7.49 -0.54
CA VAL A 236 1.97 -7.57 0.84
C VAL A 236 2.43 -8.98 1.13
N PHE A 237 3.51 -9.11 1.88
CA PHE A 237 3.99 -10.38 2.42
C PHE A 237 4.54 -10.16 3.82
N ASP A 238 4.89 -11.24 4.49
CA ASP A 238 5.38 -11.16 5.86
C ASP A 238 6.65 -10.30 5.95
N GLU A 239 6.57 -9.27 6.80
CA GLU A 239 7.59 -8.24 6.99
C GLU A 239 8.05 -7.52 5.71
N GLY A 240 7.19 -7.43 4.68
CA GLY A 240 7.52 -6.65 3.50
C GLY A 240 6.36 -6.41 2.53
N LEU A 241 6.67 -5.68 1.47
CA LEU A 241 5.75 -5.37 0.39
C LEU A 241 6.49 -5.14 -0.92
N ALA A 242 5.77 -5.34 -2.02
CA ALA A 242 6.10 -4.77 -3.31
C ALA A 242 4.98 -3.81 -3.72
N LEU A 243 5.34 -2.61 -4.13
CA LEU A 243 4.46 -1.59 -4.66
C LEU A 243 4.85 -1.38 -6.13
N GLY A 244 4.00 -1.81 -7.05
CA GLY A 244 4.29 -1.83 -8.49
C GLY A 244 3.35 -0.96 -9.30
N SER A 245 3.89 -0.28 -10.31
CA SER A 245 3.13 0.50 -11.29
C SER A 245 3.54 0.09 -12.72
N ASP A 246 2.70 -0.74 -13.35
CA ASP A 246 2.85 -1.20 -14.73
C ASP A 246 3.02 -0.02 -15.72
N ASN A 247 2.31 1.08 -15.47
CA ASN A 247 2.34 2.26 -16.35
C ASN A 247 3.69 2.99 -16.33
N LEU A 248 4.43 2.87 -15.23
CA LEU A 248 5.74 3.49 -15.06
C LEU A 248 6.88 2.49 -15.24
N GLY A 249 6.61 1.19 -15.20
CA GLY A 249 7.64 0.15 -15.17
C GLY A 249 8.49 0.22 -13.90
N ILE A 250 7.86 0.61 -12.78
CA ILE A 250 8.51 0.89 -11.49
C ILE A 250 7.96 -0.09 -10.47
N ASP A 251 8.84 -0.84 -9.82
CA ASP A 251 8.54 -1.71 -8.69
C ASP A 251 9.39 -1.29 -7.49
N LEU A 252 8.73 -0.79 -6.44
CA LEU A 252 9.35 -0.51 -5.15
C LEU A 252 9.19 -1.74 -4.27
N LEU A 253 10.31 -2.36 -3.90
CA LEU A 253 10.34 -3.47 -2.96
C LEU A 253 10.78 -2.94 -1.59
N VAL A 254 10.06 -3.28 -0.53
CA VAL A 254 10.50 -2.98 0.85
C VAL A 254 10.38 -4.22 1.71
N MET A 255 11.45 -4.54 2.44
CA MET A 255 11.51 -5.69 3.34
C MET A 255 12.20 -5.28 4.63
N LYS A 256 11.72 -5.80 5.76
CA LYS A 256 12.37 -5.70 7.06
C LYS A 256 13.07 -7.01 7.38
N ASP A 257 14.28 -6.89 7.93
CA ASP A 257 15.14 -7.98 8.40
C ASP A 257 15.28 -9.15 7.39
N PRO A 258 15.73 -8.84 6.15
CA PRO A 258 15.86 -9.85 5.10
C PRO A 258 16.81 -10.98 5.52
N GLN A 259 16.47 -12.21 5.12
CA GLN A 259 17.26 -13.42 5.39
C GLN A 259 18.01 -13.86 4.13
N GLY A 260 19.18 -14.45 4.36
CA GLY A 260 19.98 -15.08 3.32
C GLY A 260 19.47 -16.46 2.97
N VAL A 261 20.18 -17.13 2.06
CA VAL A 261 19.83 -18.44 1.56
C VAL A 261 21.06 -19.34 1.42
N THR A 262 20.92 -20.65 1.67
CA THR A 262 22.06 -21.58 1.64
C THR A 262 22.48 -22.01 0.24
N GLU A 263 21.56 -21.99 -0.73
CA GLU A 263 21.75 -22.48 -2.10
C GLU A 263 21.20 -21.46 -3.13
N PRO A 264 21.87 -20.33 -3.38
CA PRO A 264 21.39 -19.26 -4.25
C PRO A 264 20.99 -19.70 -5.68
N CYS A 265 21.63 -20.74 -6.22
CA CYS A 265 21.33 -21.30 -7.55
C CYS A 265 20.15 -22.31 -7.56
N ALA A 266 19.65 -22.71 -6.38
CA ALA A 266 18.46 -23.56 -6.28
C ALA A 266 17.19 -22.75 -6.56
N GLU A 267 16.15 -23.42 -7.06
CA GLU A 267 14.88 -22.77 -7.44
C GLU A 267 14.23 -21.97 -6.29
N GLN A 268 14.51 -22.35 -5.05
CA GLN A 268 13.98 -21.68 -3.85
C GLN A 268 15.06 -21.13 -2.91
N GLY A 269 16.32 -21.07 -3.34
CA GLY A 269 17.43 -20.64 -2.49
C GLY A 269 17.86 -21.66 -1.42
N GLY A 270 17.17 -22.78 -1.24
CA GLY A 270 17.45 -23.71 -0.12
C GLY A 270 16.91 -23.19 1.22
N ALA A 271 17.66 -23.38 2.30
CA ALA A 271 17.26 -23.01 3.66
C ALA A 271 17.56 -21.52 3.97
N PRO A 272 16.79 -20.86 4.85
CA PRO A 272 17.10 -19.51 5.30
C PRO A 272 18.43 -19.47 6.08
N VAL A 273 19.18 -18.38 5.89
CA VAL A 273 20.41 -18.06 6.63
C VAL A 273 20.20 -16.76 7.38
N ASP A 274 20.42 -16.78 8.69
CA ASP A 274 20.45 -15.54 9.48
C ASP A 274 21.70 -14.74 9.10
N ILE A 275 21.47 -13.59 8.48
CA ILE A 275 22.50 -12.64 8.04
C ILE A 275 23.06 -11.85 9.24
N GLY A 276 22.31 -11.81 10.36
CA GLY A 276 22.55 -10.86 11.43
C GLY A 276 21.97 -9.49 11.12
N ARG A 277 21.88 -8.65 12.15
CA ARG A 277 21.35 -7.28 12.02
C ARG A 277 22.40 -6.33 11.45
N GLY A 278 21.93 -5.34 10.70
CA GLY A 278 22.73 -4.23 10.20
C GLY A 278 22.97 -4.32 8.70
N SER A 279 22.95 -3.16 8.05
CA SER A 279 23.21 -2.98 6.63
C SER A 279 24.55 -3.58 6.20
N GLY A 280 25.58 -3.44 7.04
CA GLY A 280 26.90 -4.04 6.80
C GLY A 280 26.90 -5.57 6.79
N ALA A 281 26.07 -6.22 7.62
CA ALA A 281 25.98 -7.68 7.65
C ALA A 281 25.33 -8.21 6.36
N PHE A 282 24.27 -7.54 5.89
CA PHE A 282 23.64 -7.87 4.61
C PHE A 282 24.55 -7.63 3.41
N ALA A 283 25.27 -6.50 3.39
CA ALA A 283 26.25 -6.23 2.35
C ALA A 283 27.35 -7.31 2.30
N ALA A 284 27.88 -7.72 3.46
CA ALA A 284 28.87 -8.79 3.55
C ALA A 284 28.32 -10.15 3.12
N TYR A 285 27.05 -10.43 3.41
CA TYR A 285 26.39 -11.64 2.91
C TYR A 285 26.30 -11.64 1.38
N LEU A 286 25.85 -10.53 0.76
CA LEU A 286 25.77 -10.43 -0.70
C LEU A 286 27.16 -10.52 -1.36
N ASP A 287 28.17 -9.87 -0.80
CA ASP A 287 29.56 -9.93 -1.27
C ASP A 287 30.16 -11.35 -1.16
N GLY A 288 29.64 -12.16 -0.23
CA GLY A 288 30.00 -13.56 -0.09
C GLY A 288 29.32 -14.50 -1.10
N LEU A 289 28.36 -14.02 -1.89
CA LEU A 289 27.66 -14.85 -2.86
C LEU A 289 28.53 -15.10 -4.11
N PRO A 290 28.61 -16.34 -4.60
CA PRO A 290 29.33 -16.65 -5.83
C PRO A 290 28.87 -15.82 -7.03
N GLY A 291 29.82 -15.19 -7.71
CA GLY A 291 29.55 -14.41 -8.93
C GLY A 291 28.83 -13.07 -8.69
N VAL A 292 28.69 -12.61 -7.44
CA VAL A 292 28.17 -11.28 -7.13
C VAL A 292 29.32 -10.34 -6.79
N ASP A 293 29.37 -9.21 -7.47
CA ASP A 293 30.18 -8.08 -7.05
C ASP A 293 29.26 -7.03 -6.42
N VAL A 294 29.63 -6.54 -5.23
CA VAL A 294 28.86 -5.53 -4.49
C VAL A 294 29.69 -4.27 -4.32
N ALA A 295 29.23 -3.16 -4.90
CA ALA A 295 29.73 -1.84 -4.55
C ALA A 295 28.86 -1.23 -3.45
N THR A 296 29.49 -0.60 -2.46
CA THR A 296 28.79 0.01 -1.32
C THR A 296 29.13 1.49 -1.21
N GLU A 297 28.10 2.29 -0.95
CA GLU A 297 28.23 3.72 -0.64
C GLU A 297 27.46 4.01 0.65
N PRO A 298 28.04 4.76 1.61
CA PRO A 298 27.30 5.21 2.78
C PRO A 298 26.06 5.99 2.37
N ALA A 299 24.93 5.68 2.98
CA ALA A 299 23.68 6.38 2.79
C ALA A 299 23.11 6.84 4.13
N VAL A 300 22.28 7.88 4.09
CA VAL A 300 21.49 8.33 5.24
C VAL A 300 20.08 8.59 4.73
N VAL A 301 19.09 7.96 5.35
CA VAL A 301 17.68 8.23 5.09
C VAL A 301 17.05 8.82 6.35
N ALA A 302 16.57 10.05 6.21
CA ALA A 302 16.19 10.92 7.31
C ALA A 302 17.34 11.11 8.32
N THR A 303 17.41 10.25 9.34
CA THR A 303 18.46 10.27 10.37
C THR A 303 19.12 8.91 10.59
N TYR A 304 18.68 7.88 9.86
CA TYR A 304 19.16 6.52 10.03
C TYR A 304 20.31 6.23 9.06
N PRO A 305 21.42 5.68 9.57
CA PRO A 305 22.53 5.28 8.72
C PRO A 305 22.12 4.08 7.86
N GLY A 306 22.77 3.93 6.72
CA GLY A 306 22.52 2.85 5.79
C GLY A 306 23.62 2.71 4.76
N LEU A 307 23.37 1.81 3.79
CA LEU A 307 24.22 1.58 2.65
C LEU A 307 23.38 1.60 1.38
N ARG A 308 23.82 2.37 0.39
CA ARG A 308 23.42 2.16 -0.99
C ARG A 308 24.31 1.08 -1.57
N LEU A 309 23.72 0.00 -2.04
CA LEU A 309 24.41 -1.10 -2.70
C LEU A 309 24.09 -1.10 -4.18
N THR A 310 25.13 -1.29 -4.97
CA THR A 310 25.03 -1.63 -6.38
C THR A 310 25.54 -3.05 -6.53
N ALA A 311 24.64 -4.00 -6.77
CA ALA A 311 24.98 -5.40 -6.95
C ALA A 311 24.97 -5.75 -8.43
N THR A 312 26.07 -6.31 -8.90
CA THR A 312 26.17 -6.89 -10.24
C THR A 312 26.39 -8.38 -10.11
N SER A 313 25.47 -9.17 -10.63
CA SER A 313 25.68 -10.61 -10.77
C SER A 313 26.39 -10.86 -12.11
N THR A 314 27.67 -11.21 -12.03
CA THR A 314 28.32 -11.89 -13.14
C THR A 314 27.70 -13.28 -13.29
N ARG A 315 27.62 -13.77 -14.52
CA ARG A 315 27.06 -15.10 -14.79
C ARG A 315 27.95 -16.14 -14.11
N ASP A 316 27.53 -16.61 -12.94
CA ASP A 316 28.22 -17.69 -12.24
C ASP A 316 28.18 -18.93 -13.15
N PRO A 317 29.33 -19.52 -13.53
CA PRO A 317 29.36 -20.77 -14.31
C PRO A 317 28.60 -21.92 -13.63
N ASP A 318 28.43 -21.90 -12.31
CA ASP A 318 27.79 -22.96 -11.54
C ASP A 318 26.27 -22.76 -11.37
N CYS A 319 25.77 -21.54 -11.51
CA CYS A 319 24.34 -21.29 -11.66
C CYS A 319 23.92 -21.61 -13.12
N PRO A 320 22.95 -22.53 -13.36
CA PRO A 320 22.49 -22.82 -14.71
C PRO A 320 22.08 -21.53 -15.43
N ALA A 321 22.63 -21.30 -16.63
CA ALA A 321 22.51 -20.06 -17.42
C ALA A 321 21.09 -19.57 -17.73
N THR A 322 20.07 -20.36 -17.39
CA THR A 322 18.64 -20.11 -17.56
C THR A 322 17.93 -19.70 -16.26
N ARG A 323 18.62 -19.65 -15.12
CA ARG A 323 18.04 -19.36 -13.81
C ARG A 323 18.59 -18.06 -13.25
N SER A 324 17.67 -17.23 -12.72
CA SER A 324 18.05 -16.13 -11.84
C SER A 324 18.50 -16.69 -10.49
N MET A 325 19.47 -16.02 -9.86
CA MET A 325 19.94 -16.39 -8.53
C MET A 325 19.01 -15.83 -7.47
N VAL A 326 18.61 -16.69 -6.52
CA VAL A 326 17.92 -16.29 -5.30
C VAL A 326 18.95 -15.69 -4.35
N ALA A 327 18.80 -14.42 -4.02
CA ALA A 327 19.77 -13.75 -3.17
C ALA A 327 19.27 -13.59 -1.74
N TRP A 328 17.98 -13.30 -1.53
CA TRP A 328 17.40 -13.16 -0.19
C TRP A 328 15.91 -13.52 -0.15
N ARG A 329 15.38 -13.62 1.07
CA ARG A 329 13.99 -13.92 1.36
C ARG A 329 13.49 -13.21 2.62
N THR A 330 12.17 -13.23 2.82
CA THR A 330 11.56 -12.77 4.10
C THR A 330 11.88 -13.72 5.25
N SER A 331 11.71 -13.25 6.48
CA SER A 331 11.93 -14.04 7.70
C SER A 331 11.06 -15.31 7.79
N SER A 332 9.81 -15.28 7.31
CA SER A 332 8.98 -16.50 7.14
C SER A 332 9.35 -17.38 5.95
N GLY A 333 10.20 -16.90 5.05
CA GLY A 333 10.62 -17.59 3.85
C GLY A 333 9.59 -17.66 2.71
N GLN A 334 8.49 -16.91 2.78
CA GLN A 334 7.43 -16.94 1.76
C GLN A 334 7.79 -16.19 0.47
N SER A 335 8.57 -15.11 0.55
CA SER A 335 8.96 -14.33 -0.63
C SER A 335 10.42 -14.57 -0.97
N ILE A 336 10.69 -14.83 -2.24
CA ILE A 336 12.01 -15.09 -2.81
C ILE A 336 12.34 -13.97 -3.78
N HIS A 337 13.47 -13.31 -3.58
CA HIS A 337 13.91 -12.24 -4.46
C HIS A 337 15.16 -12.63 -5.22
N LEU A 338 15.17 -12.20 -6.47
CA LEU A 338 16.16 -12.57 -7.46
C LEU A 338 17.03 -11.35 -7.75
N LEU A 339 18.34 -11.54 -7.79
CA LEU A 339 19.20 -10.57 -8.47
C LEU A 339 18.93 -10.70 -9.97
N SER A 340 18.69 -9.56 -10.62
CA SER A 340 18.42 -9.48 -12.04
C SER A 340 19.72 -9.78 -12.78
N GLY A 341 20.05 -11.06 -12.97
CA GLY A 341 21.23 -11.52 -13.73
C GLY A 341 21.20 -11.18 -15.22
N SER A 342 20.49 -10.12 -15.61
CA SER A 342 20.36 -9.67 -16.99
C SER A 342 21.63 -8.92 -17.44
N LEU A 343 21.96 -9.12 -18.71
CA LEU A 343 23.22 -8.79 -19.39
C LEU A 343 23.69 -7.32 -19.35
N THR A 344 23.00 -6.39 -18.68
CA THR A 344 23.37 -4.97 -18.62
C THR A 344 22.91 -4.21 -17.36
N GLY A 345 22.24 -4.83 -16.39
CA GLY A 345 21.60 -4.10 -15.28
C GLY A 345 22.32 -4.28 -13.95
N GLU A 346 22.58 -3.17 -13.26
CA GLU A 346 22.96 -3.19 -11.85
C GLU A 346 21.68 -3.22 -11.00
N ASP A 347 21.62 -4.10 -9.99
CA ASP A 347 20.53 -4.04 -9.01
C ASP A 347 20.87 -2.97 -7.96
N LEU A 348 20.03 -1.95 -7.86
CA LEU A 348 20.17 -0.90 -6.84
C LEU A 348 19.35 -1.24 -5.60
N LEU A 349 20.05 -1.42 -4.49
CA LEU A 349 19.45 -1.68 -3.19
C LEU A 349 19.82 -0.56 -2.24
N LEU A 350 18.88 -0.17 -1.38
CA LEU A 350 19.16 0.68 -0.24
C LEU A 350 18.88 -0.12 1.04
N LEU A 351 19.89 -0.22 1.88
CA LEU A 351 19.79 -0.80 3.22
C LEU A 351 19.79 0.31 4.24
N ILE A 352 18.85 0.27 5.19
CA ILE A 352 18.75 1.28 6.24
C ILE A 352 18.67 0.60 7.61
N ASP A 353 19.53 1.02 8.53
CA ASP A 353 19.53 0.56 9.92
C ASP A 353 18.55 1.41 10.73
N GLY A 354 17.28 1.03 10.63
CA GLY A 354 16.17 1.73 11.25
C GLY A 354 15.83 1.25 12.66
N PRO A 355 14.81 1.85 13.30
CA PRO A 355 14.28 1.37 14.56
C PRO A 355 13.76 -0.05 14.41
N GLY A 356 14.24 -0.95 15.26
CA GLY A 356 13.70 -2.31 15.35
C GLY A 356 14.05 -3.26 14.21
N GLY A 357 14.93 -2.90 13.26
CA GLY A 357 15.39 -3.81 12.21
C GLY A 357 16.22 -3.15 11.11
N THR A 358 16.69 -3.97 10.18
CA THR A 358 17.35 -3.54 8.92
C THR A 358 16.33 -3.54 7.80
N PHE A 359 16.18 -2.43 7.08
CA PHE A 359 15.23 -2.32 5.99
C PHE A 359 15.96 -2.41 4.65
N LEU A 360 15.56 -3.34 3.80
CA LEU A 360 15.98 -3.43 2.41
C LEU A 360 14.92 -2.78 1.53
N ILE A 361 15.34 -1.82 0.73
CA ILE A 361 14.50 -1.11 -0.24
C ILE A 361 15.12 -1.36 -1.62
N GLY A 362 14.45 -2.16 -2.45
CA GLY A 362 14.79 -2.32 -3.86
C GLY A 362 14.13 -1.21 -4.66
N ILE A 363 14.92 -0.41 -5.37
CA ILE A 363 14.45 0.84 -5.97
C ILE A 363 14.78 0.82 -7.47
N PRO A 364 13.86 1.25 -8.34
CA PRO A 364 14.21 1.57 -9.71
C PRO A 364 15.08 2.84 -9.77
N GLU A 365 15.67 3.15 -10.91
CA GLU A 365 16.62 4.27 -11.08
C GLU A 365 16.07 5.69 -10.81
N GLU A 366 14.88 5.84 -10.21
CA GLU A 366 14.22 7.10 -9.84
C GLU A 366 14.72 7.61 -8.48
N PRO A 367 15.63 8.61 -8.43
CA PRO A 367 16.21 9.09 -7.17
C PRO A 367 15.18 9.84 -6.30
N SER A 368 14.09 10.32 -6.90
CA SER A 368 13.10 11.16 -6.23
C SER A 368 12.34 10.42 -5.11
N ILE A 369 12.16 9.11 -5.24
CA ILE A 369 11.49 8.29 -4.22
C ILE A 369 12.35 8.21 -2.96
N LEU A 370 13.68 8.08 -3.11
CA LEU A 370 14.63 7.96 -2.00
C LEU A 370 14.62 9.17 -1.08
N ASP A 371 14.62 10.35 -1.68
CA ASP A 371 14.66 11.62 -0.96
C ASP A 371 13.40 11.86 -0.11
N SER A 372 12.34 11.06 -0.33
CA SER A 372 11.06 11.18 0.38
C SER A 372 10.86 10.20 1.54
N LEU A 373 11.79 9.27 1.75
CA LEU A 373 11.65 8.20 2.74
C LEU A 373 11.79 8.73 4.18
N GLU A 374 10.82 8.42 5.03
CA GLU A 374 10.80 8.81 6.45
C GLU A 374 10.21 7.68 7.31
N PHE A 375 10.84 7.32 8.43
CA PHE A 375 10.29 6.32 9.36
C PHE A 375 9.28 6.92 10.32
N VAL A 376 8.16 6.24 10.51
CA VAL A 376 7.05 6.64 11.39
C VAL A 376 6.84 5.53 12.43
N THR A 377 7.25 5.79 13.67
CA THR A 377 7.25 4.79 14.75
C THR A 377 5.91 4.57 15.41
N GLU A 378 5.07 5.60 15.48
CA GLU A 378 3.76 5.52 16.09
C GLU A 378 2.73 6.20 15.19
N LEU A 379 1.59 5.53 14.99
CA LEU A 379 0.38 6.11 14.38
C LEU A 379 -0.63 6.48 15.47
N THR A 380 -0.14 6.79 16.67
CA THR A 380 -0.96 7.06 17.84
C THR A 380 -1.59 8.45 17.73
N GLY A 381 -2.92 8.46 17.72
CA GLY A 381 -3.75 9.65 17.73
C GLY A 381 -5.12 9.27 18.26
N SER A 382 -5.18 8.77 19.49
CA SER A 382 -6.43 8.59 20.21
C SER A 382 -7.01 9.96 20.50
N THR A 383 -8.22 10.22 20.00
CA THR A 383 -8.99 11.44 20.26
C THR A 383 -9.82 11.32 21.54
N GLY A 384 -9.43 10.42 22.46
CA GLY A 384 -10.16 10.18 23.70
C GLY A 384 -10.56 11.49 24.38
N PRO A 385 -11.80 11.59 24.90
CA PRO A 385 -12.30 12.83 25.48
C PRO A 385 -11.28 13.32 26.50
N ALA A 386 -10.83 14.58 26.36
CA ALA A 386 -10.03 15.22 27.39
C ALA A 386 -10.80 15.10 28.72
N PRO A 387 -10.14 14.62 29.80
CA PRO A 387 -10.81 14.33 31.06
C PRO A 387 -11.49 15.55 31.69
#